data_AF-A0A6L7S7E4-F1
#
_entry.id   AF-A0A6L7S7E4-F1
#
_cell.length_a   1.000
_cell.length_b   1.000
_cell.length_c   1.000
_cell.angle_alpha   90.00
_cell.angle_beta   90.00
_cell.angle_gamma   90.00
#
_symmetry.space_group_name_H-M   'P 1'
#
loop_
_entity.id
_entity.type
_entity.pdbx_description
1 polymer ?
#
loop_
_entity_poly.entity_id
_entity_poly.type
_entity_poly.pdbx_seq_one_letter_code
_entity_poly.pdbx_strand_id
1 'polypeptide(L)'
;MPLIGARYGGPLYRALNPVYARDPLSGRGAKLFGGRFNARGTPALYTALSPAVALREASQAGSLQPTVLVSCRADLGPVFDTR
;
A
#
# COMPACT_ATOMS: atom_id res chain seq x y z
N MET A 1 15.20 -7.54 -4.32
CA MET A 1 14.56 -6.20 -4.41
C MET A 1 15.64 -5.16 -4.57
N PRO A 2 15.47 -4.15 -5.44
CA PRO A 2 16.47 -3.10 -5.62
C PRO A 2 16.33 -2.06 -4.50
N LEU A 3 16.85 -2.39 -3.32
CA LEU A 3 17.18 -1.38 -2.32
C LEU A 3 18.65 -1.03 -2.54
N ILE A 4 18.92 0.20 -2.97
CA ILE A 4 20.27 0.71 -3.19
C ILE A 4 20.42 1.96 -2.34
N GLY A 5 21.35 1.98 -1.39
CA GLY A 5 21.58 3.12 -0.51
C GLY A 5 20.32 3.56 0.26
N ALA A 6 19.57 2.60 0.83
CA ALA A 6 18.28 2.83 1.51
C ALA A 6 17.18 3.44 0.63
N ARG A 7 17.30 3.38 -0.70
CA ARG A 7 16.30 3.88 -1.63
C ARG A 7 15.67 2.72 -2.40
N TYR A 8 14.36 2.76 -2.56
CA TYR A 8 13.59 1.80 -3.34
C TYR A 8 13.08 2.44 -4.63
N GLY A 9 13.40 1.81 -5.76
CA GLY A 9 12.83 2.16 -7.06
C GLY A 9 12.19 0.93 -7.70
N GLY A 10 10.92 1.01 -8.08
CA GLY A 10 10.24 -0.14 -8.69
C GLY A 10 8.72 -0.11 -8.58
N PRO A 11 8.03 -1.12 -9.12
CA PRO A 11 6.58 -1.21 -9.02
C PRO A 11 6.15 -1.60 -7.61
N LEU A 12 5.16 -0.87 -7.10
CA LEU A 12 4.38 -1.22 -5.92
C LEU A 12 2.93 -1.44 -6.31
N TYR A 13 2.28 -2.35 -5.61
CA TYR A 13 0.90 -2.73 -5.86
C TYR A 13 0.03 -2.37 -4.67
N ARG A 14 -1.14 -1.81 -4.93
CA ARG A 14 -2.10 -1.40 -3.90
C ARG A 14 -3.48 -1.91 -4.27
N ALA A 15 -4.10 -2.62 -3.34
CA ALA A 15 -5.50 -3.02 -3.43
C ALA A 15 -6.37 -1.95 -2.75
N LEU A 16 -7.42 -1.51 -3.46
CA LEU A 16 -8.30 -0.44 -3.03
C LEU A 16 -9.76 -0.87 -3.13
N ASN A 17 -10.60 -0.38 -2.22
CA ASN A 17 -12.04 -0.38 -2.46
C ASN A 17 -12.33 0.53 -3.67
N PRO A 18 -13.16 0.08 -4.65
CA PRO A 18 -13.49 0.83 -5.86
C PRO A 18 -13.94 2.28 -5.62
N VAL A 19 -14.60 2.56 -4.49
CA VAL A 19 -15.03 3.92 -4.11
C VAL A 19 -13.86 4.91 -4.02
N TYR A 20 -12.65 4.43 -3.72
CA TYR A 20 -11.43 5.24 -3.58
C TYR A 20 -10.53 5.20 -4.83
N ALA A 21 -10.93 4.53 -5.91
CA ALA A 21 -10.09 4.39 -7.11
C ALA A 21 -9.77 5.72 -7.80
N ARG A 22 -10.60 6.75 -7.61
CA ARG A 22 -10.39 8.11 -8.16
C ARG A 22 -9.19 8.85 -7.58
N ASP A 23 -8.71 8.45 -6.40
CA ASP A 23 -7.55 9.04 -5.73
C ASP A 23 -6.72 7.92 -5.09
N PRO A 24 -5.96 7.15 -5.90
CA PRO A 24 -5.31 5.93 -5.43
C PRO A 24 -4.17 6.19 -4.44
N LEU A 25 -3.64 7.42 -4.44
CA LEU A 25 -2.61 7.90 -3.51
C LEU A 25 -3.20 8.57 -2.27
N SER A 26 -4.53 8.52 -2.10
CA SER A 26 -5.17 8.99 -0.87
C SER A 26 -4.77 8.11 0.32
N GLY A 27 -4.07 8.70 1.28
CA GLY A 27 -3.78 8.09 2.58
C GLY A 27 -4.94 8.20 3.58
N ARG A 28 -6.12 8.64 3.14
CA ARG A 28 -7.25 9.00 4.02
C ARG A 28 -7.77 7.84 4.88
N GLY A 29 -7.89 6.64 4.34
CA GLY A 29 -8.33 5.47 5.11
C GLY A 29 -7.41 5.16 6.28
N ALA A 30 -6.10 5.10 6.00
CA ALA A 30 -5.06 4.91 7.01
C ALA A 30 -5.05 6.05 8.04
N LYS A 31 -5.29 7.30 7.61
CA LYS A 31 -5.44 8.44 8.53
C LYS A 31 -6.59 8.26 9.51
N LEU A 32 -7.76 7.83 9.03
CA LEU A 32 -8.98 7.72 9.84
C LEU A 32 -8.92 6.56 10.84
N PHE A 33 -8.44 5.40 10.41
CA PHE A 33 -8.52 4.17 11.20
C PHE A 33 -7.18 3.76 11.82
N GLY A 34 -6.07 4.36 11.38
CA GLY A 34 -4.74 3.87 11.70
C GLY A 34 -4.43 2.56 10.97
N GLY A 35 -3.26 2.01 11.22
CA GLY A 35 -2.85 0.72 10.70
C GLY A 35 -1.62 0.21 11.43
N ARG A 36 -1.11 -0.94 11.01
CA ARG A 36 0.03 -1.60 11.67
C ARG A 36 1.29 -0.73 11.78
N PHE A 37 1.44 0.25 10.88
CA PHE A 37 2.63 1.08 10.73
C PHE A 37 2.31 2.59 10.71
N ASN A 38 1.08 2.98 11.04
CA ASN A 38 0.72 4.39 11.15
C ASN A 38 -0.29 4.62 12.27
N ALA A 39 -0.07 5.68 13.06
CA ALA A 39 -1.05 6.11 14.06
C ALA A 39 -2.28 6.73 13.40
N ARG A 40 -3.44 6.67 14.08
CA ARG A 40 -4.61 7.47 13.71
C ARG A 40 -4.24 8.95 13.62
N GLY A 41 -4.76 9.65 12.62
CA GLY A 41 -4.40 11.03 12.28
C GLY A 41 -3.25 11.15 11.29
N THR A 42 -2.47 10.09 11.06
CA THR A 42 -1.34 10.10 10.11
C THR A 42 -1.70 9.36 8.81
N PRO A 43 -1.72 10.02 7.64
CA PRO A 43 -1.98 9.35 6.37
C PRO A 43 -0.81 8.43 5.99
N ALA A 44 -1.13 7.26 5.41
CA ALA A 44 -0.14 6.31 4.94
C ALA A 44 -0.64 5.52 3.72
N LEU A 45 0.30 5.06 2.91
CA LEU A 45 0.06 4.15 1.79
C LEU A 45 0.57 2.75 2.12
N TYR A 46 -0.37 1.82 2.28
CA TYR A 46 -0.11 0.39 2.29
C TYR A 46 0.02 -0.12 0.86
N THR A 47 1.15 -0.76 0.57
CA THR A 47 1.48 -1.33 -0.73
C THR A 47 2.21 -2.67 -0.55
N ALA A 48 2.27 -3.44 -1.62
CA ALA A 48 2.98 -4.71 -1.70
C ALA A 48 3.89 -4.75 -2.92
N LEU A 49 4.83 -5.69 -2.91
CA LEU A 49 5.80 -5.89 -4.00
C LEU A 49 5.31 -6.82 -5.09
N SER A 50 4.18 -7.48 -4.87
CA SER A 50 3.52 -8.31 -5.86
C SER A 50 2.01 -8.08 -5.84
N PRO A 51 1.33 -8.21 -6.99
CA PRO A 51 -0.13 -8.18 -7.09
C PRO A 51 -0.82 -9.16 -6.15
N ALA A 52 -0.32 -10.39 -6.10
CA ALA A 52 -0.91 -11.47 -5.31
C ALA A 52 -0.90 -11.15 -3.81
N VAL A 53 0.20 -10.57 -3.30
CA VAL A 53 0.28 -10.14 -1.90
C VAL A 53 -0.69 -9.00 -1.63
N ALA A 54 -0.78 -8.00 -2.50
CA ALA A 54 -1.73 -6.89 -2.32
C ALA A 54 -3.19 -7.38 -2.21
N LEU A 55 -3.59 -8.33 -3.06
CA LEU A 55 -4.93 -8.91 -3.04
C LEU A 55 -5.17 -9.78 -1.80
N ARG A 56 -4.17 -10.58 -1.40
CA ARG A 56 -4.26 -11.42 -0.20
C ARG A 56 -4.47 -10.59 1.07
N GLU A 57 -3.73 -9.49 1.21
CA GLU A 57 -3.90 -8.55 2.33
C GLU A 57 -5.29 -7.89 2.31
N ALA A 58 -5.84 -7.56 1.13
CA ALA A 58 -7.20 -7.03 1.04
C ALA A 58 -8.29 -8.03 1.43
N SER A 59 -8.04 -9.33 1.25
CA SER A 59 -8.96 -10.41 1.65
C SER A 59 -8.81 -10.87 3.11
N GLN A 60 -7.92 -10.28 3.91
CA GLN A 60 -7.59 -10.82 5.23
C GLN A 60 -8.78 -10.82 6.22
N ALA A 61 -9.79 -10.00 5.98
CA ALA A 61 -11.00 -9.88 6.81
C ALA A 61 -12.18 -10.76 6.34
N GLY A 62 -12.00 -11.66 5.36
CA GLY A 62 -13.05 -12.55 4.88
C GLY A 62 -12.97 -12.86 3.39
N SER A 63 -14.11 -12.84 2.69
CA SER A 63 -14.14 -12.99 1.24
C SER A 63 -13.54 -11.75 0.55
N LEU A 64 -12.90 -11.97 -0.60
CA LEU A 64 -12.41 -10.88 -1.43
C LEU A 64 -13.59 -10.04 -1.91
N GLN A 65 -13.67 -8.81 -1.41
CA GLN A 65 -14.63 -7.81 -1.88
C GLN A 65 -14.19 -7.27 -3.26
N PRO A 66 -15.10 -6.69 -4.05
CA PRO A 66 -14.72 -5.96 -5.26
C PRO A 66 -13.56 -5.01 -4.96
N THR A 67 -12.45 -5.21 -5.67
CA THR A 67 -11.15 -4.59 -5.37
C THR A 67 -10.54 -4.08 -6.66
N VAL A 68 -10.07 -2.84 -6.64
CA VAL A 68 -9.24 -2.27 -7.70
C VAL A 68 -7.79 -2.48 -7.34
N LEU A 69 -7.05 -3.15 -8.22
CA LEU A 69 -5.60 -3.28 -8.10
C LEU A 69 -4.93 -2.16 -8.89
N VAL A 70 -4.08 -1.40 -8.21
CA VAL A 70 -3.30 -0.31 -8.82
C VAL A 70 -1.82 -0.66 -8.78
N SER A 71 -1.12 -0.43 -9.89
CA SER A 71 0.34 -0.44 -9.96
C SER A 71 0.85 0.99 -9.92
N CYS A 72 1.73 1.29 -8.97
CA CYS A 72 2.38 2.58 -8.81
C CYS A 72 3.89 2.40 -9.01
N ARG A 73 4.50 3.24 -9.83
CA ARG A 73 5.97 3.31 -9.87
C ARG A 73 6.46 4.11 -8.68
N ALA A 74 7.21 3.46 -7.81
CA ALA A 74 7.75 4.05 -6.60
C ALA A 74 9.17 4.56 -6.83
N ASP A 75 9.46 5.67 -6.18
CA ASP A 75 10.77 6.26 -6.08
C ASP A 75 10.93 6.84 -4.66
N LEU A 76 11.29 5.97 -3.71
CA LEU A 76 11.12 6.22 -2.27
C LEU A 76 12.46 6.13 -1.53
N GLY A 77 12.72 7.05 -0.62
CA GLY A 77 13.86 6.98 0.30
C GLY A 77 13.86 8.12 1.32
N PRO A 78 14.51 7.93 2.49
CA PRO A 78 15.11 6.67 2.94
C PRO A 78 14.05 5.63 3.36
N VAL A 79 14.32 4.36 3.06
CA VAL A 79 13.49 3.21 3.43
C VAL A 79 14.15 2.52 4.62
N PHE A 80 13.42 2.45 5.72
CA PHE A 80 13.77 1.58 6.83
C PHE A 80 13.46 0.13 6.45
N ASP A 81 14.48 -0.70 6.28
CA ASP A 81 14.33 -2.12 5.94
C ASP A 81 14.38 -2.98 7.21
N THR A 82 13.35 -3.79 7.42
CA THR A 82 13.17 -4.66 8.60
C THR A 82 13.20 -6.14 8.24
N ARG A 83 13.55 -6.47 7.00
CA ARG A 83 13.72 -7.86 6.54
C ARG A 83 14.92 -8.55 7.17
#